data_AF-A0A183M8Z6-F1
#
_entry.id   AF-A0A183M8Z6-F1
#
_cell.length_a   1.000
_cell.length_b   1.000
_cell.length_c   1.000
_cell.angle_alpha   90.00
_cell.angle_beta   90.00
_cell.angle_gamma   90.00
#
_symmetry.space_group_name_H-M   'P 1'
#
loop_
_entity.id
_entity.type
_entity.pdbx_description
1 polymer ?
#
loop_
_entity_poly.entity_id
_entity_poly.type
_entity_poly.pdbx_seq_one_letter_code
_entity_poly.pdbx_strand_id
1 'polypeptide(L)'
;MLSVAGNIQSQLSEAISTIWREDFPEKWPNLIPELVQRMAQLGADLNMVHGVLYTAHTLFKRYRHECAGPDLYREMKLVIGQFGAPLTELAKNLLALVIGANQISDASRLTTVLQCLLLVCKIFLSLNCQDLPEFFEDNMQDWMTFFRSLLQLNASTLNLTNGTDENNNATVLVEQIKSQICDNASLYASKYEPEFASYLPGFVTDVWEMLLGTSAQTKYDLVSIII
;
A
#
# COMPACT_ATOMS: atom_id res chain seq x y z
N MET A 1 -13.19 7.56 -17.26
CA MET A 1 -11.75 7.76 -17.48
C MET A 1 -10.89 6.81 -16.66
N LEU A 2 -11.22 6.52 -15.38
CA LEU A 2 -10.44 5.61 -14.51
C LEU A 2 -10.88 4.13 -14.54
N SER A 3 -11.69 3.71 -15.53
CA SER A 3 -12.23 2.34 -15.65
C SER A 3 -11.64 1.56 -16.83
N VAL A 4 -10.51 2.01 -17.40
CA VAL A 4 -9.90 1.34 -18.55
C VAL A 4 -8.82 0.40 -18.04
N ALA A 5 -8.96 -0.90 -18.33
CA ALA A 5 -7.99 -1.91 -17.93
C ALA A 5 -6.76 -1.95 -18.86
N GLY A 6 -5.60 -2.34 -18.32
CA GLY A 6 -4.38 -2.65 -19.08
C GLY A 6 -3.52 -1.43 -19.44
N ASN A 7 -2.78 -1.52 -20.54
CA ASN A 7 -1.77 -0.53 -20.98
C ASN A 7 -2.30 0.90 -21.16
N ILE A 8 -3.62 1.07 -21.32
CA ILE A 8 -4.23 2.40 -21.43
C ILE A 8 -4.25 3.10 -20.05
N GLN A 9 -4.36 2.34 -18.96
CA GLN A 9 -4.35 2.89 -17.61
C GLN A 9 -2.99 3.50 -17.24
N SER A 10 -1.89 2.86 -17.66
CA SER A 10 -0.53 3.38 -17.41
C SER A 10 -0.29 4.66 -18.21
N GLN A 11 -0.63 4.67 -19.50
CA GLN A 11 -0.54 5.85 -20.37
C GLN A 11 -1.40 7.01 -19.85
N LEU A 12 -2.62 6.73 -19.39
CA LEU A 12 -3.47 7.74 -18.78
C LEU A 12 -2.87 8.29 -17.48
N SER A 13 -2.29 7.42 -16.65
CA SER A 13 -1.65 7.83 -15.40
C SER A 13 -0.41 8.70 -15.64
N GLU A 14 0.35 8.45 -16.71
CA GLU A 14 1.46 9.32 -17.13
C GLU A 14 0.99 10.67 -17.66
N ALA A 15 -0.06 10.68 -18.48
CA ALA A 15 -0.68 11.92 -18.94
C ALA A 15 -1.20 12.76 -17.76
N ILE A 16 -1.90 12.13 -16.81
CA ILE A 16 -2.38 12.77 -15.58
C ILE A 16 -1.21 13.27 -14.74
N SER A 17 -0.11 12.53 -14.64
CA SER A 17 1.09 12.97 -13.91
C SER A 17 1.74 14.21 -14.52
N THR A 18 1.64 14.36 -15.84
CA THR A 18 2.16 15.53 -16.56
C THR A 18 1.27 16.75 -16.30
N ILE A 19 -0.05 16.59 -16.41
CA ILE A 19 -1.02 17.67 -16.11
C ILE A 19 -0.92 18.08 -14.63
N TRP A 20 -0.78 17.11 -13.72
CA TRP A 20 -0.62 17.35 -12.29
C TRP A 20 0.51 18.33 -11.98
N ARG A 21 1.67 18.22 -12.66
CA ARG A 21 2.82 19.09 -12.42
C ARG A 21 2.57 20.55 -12.75
N GLU A 22 1.74 20.81 -13.76
CA GLU A 22 1.51 22.17 -14.28
C GLU A 22 0.27 22.84 -13.67
N ASP A 23 -0.71 22.03 -13.24
CA ASP A 23 -2.05 22.50 -12.91
C ASP A 23 -2.48 22.22 -11.47
N PHE A 24 -1.87 21.27 -10.75
CA PHE A 24 -2.20 21.02 -9.35
C PHE A 24 -1.34 21.88 -8.40
N PRO A 25 -1.87 22.40 -7.29
CA PRO A 25 -3.27 22.34 -6.83
C PRO A 25 -4.19 23.46 -7.36
N GLU A 26 -3.63 24.54 -7.91
CA GLU A 26 -4.37 25.79 -8.12
C GLU A 26 -5.39 25.73 -9.27
N LYS A 27 -5.04 25.07 -10.38
CA LYS A 27 -5.91 24.95 -11.57
C LYS A 27 -6.72 23.65 -11.60
N TRP A 28 -6.39 22.67 -10.75
CA TRP A 28 -7.11 21.41 -10.65
C TRP A 28 -7.48 21.00 -9.21
N PRO A 29 -8.26 21.82 -8.48
CA PRO A 29 -8.53 21.60 -7.05
C PRO A 29 -9.40 20.37 -6.75
N ASN A 30 -10.21 19.92 -7.71
CA ASN A 30 -11.18 18.82 -7.49
C ASN A 30 -10.58 17.41 -7.68
N LEU A 31 -9.30 17.30 -8.03
CA LEU A 31 -8.71 16.01 -8.34
C LEU A 31 -8.67 15.05 -7.14
N ILE A 32 -8.21 15.51 -5.97
CA ILE A 32 -8.19 14.67 -4.76
C ILE A 32 -9.62 14.31 -4.29
N PRO A 33 -10.57 15.26 -4.21
CA PRO A 33 -11.97 14.93 -3.91
C PRO A 33 -12.58 13.88 -4.84
N GLU A 34 -12.30 13.97 -6.15
CA GLU A 34 -12.76 12.98 -7.12
C GLU A 34 -12.15 11.59 -6.88
N LEU A 35 -10.85 11.51 -6.59
CA LEU A 35 -10.20 10.24 -6.23
C LEU A 35 -10.81 9.65 -4.96
N VAL A 36 -11.03 10.46 -3.93
CA VAL A 36 -11.63 10.04 -2.66
C VAL A 36 -13.06 9.52 -2.86
N GLN A 37 -13.89 10.24 -3.63
CA GLN A 37 -15.25 9.81 -3.92
C GLN A 37 -15.30 8.46 -4.63
N ARG A 38 -14.38 8.24 -5.57
CA ARG A 38 -14.26 6.98 -6.32
C ARG A 38 -13.75 5.84 -5.44
N MET A 39 -12.82 6.15 -4.53
CA MET A 39 -12.27 5.20 -3.56
C MET A 39 -13.33 4.70 -2.56
N ALA A 40 -14.26 5.57 -2.16
CA ALA A 40 -15.35 5.22 -1.23
C ALA A 40 -16.36 4.21 -1.80
N GLN A 41 -16.34 3.94 -3.11
CA GLN A 41 -17.23 2.99 -3.78
C GLN A 41 -16.73 1.52 -3.68
N LEU A 42 -15.99 1.19 -2.61
CA LEU A 42 -15.39 -0.13 -2.35
C LEU A 42 -16.37 -1.31 -2.45
N GLY A 43 -17.65 -1.08 -2.10
CA GLY A 43 -18.69 -2.11 -2.17
C GLY A 43 -19.13 -2.51 -3.58
N ALA A 44 -18.79 -1.73 -4.61
CA ALA A 44 -19.29 -1.94 -5.97
C ALA A 44 -18.27 -2.57 -6.93
N ASP A 45 -16.97 -2.23 -6.85
CA ASP A 45 -15.95 -2.72 -7.79
C ASP A 45 -14.51 -2.61 -7.24
N LEU A 46 -13.88 -3.75 -6.94
CA LEU A 46 -12.48 -3.81 -6.49
C LEU A 46 -11.48 -3.34 -7.56
N ASN A 47 -11.78 -3.55 -8.85
CA ASN A 47 -10.89 -3.12 -9.93
C ASN A 47 -10.86 -1.60 -10.05
N MET A 48 -12.01 -0.95 -9.81
CA MET A 48 -12.10 0.50 -9.77
C MET A 48 -11.28 1.08 -8.62
N VAL A 49 -11.35 0.49 -7.42
CA VAL A 49 -10.52 0.89 -6.27
C VAL A 49 -9.04 0.70 -6.58
N HIS A 50 -8.66 -0.45 -7.14
CA HIS A 50 -7.30 -0.68 -7.59
C HIS A 50 -6.85 0.40 -8.58
N GLY A 51 -7.72 0.79 -9.52
CA GLY A 51 -7.40 1.81 -10.51
C GLY A 51 -7.17 3.19 -9.91
N VAL A 52 -8.01 3.59 -8.96
CA VAL A 52 -7.86 4.84 -8.21
C VAL A 52 -6.57 4.85 -7.40
N LEU A 53 -6.27 3.77 -6.68
CA LEU A 53 -5.04 3.64 -5.91
C LEU A 53 -3.79 3.66 -6.80
N TYR A 54 -3.86 3.05 -7.99
CA TYR A 54 -2.74 3.07 -8.94
C TYR A 54 -2.44 4.48 -9.44
N THR A 55 -3.48 5.25 -9.77
CA THR A 55 -3.34 6.66 -10.15
C THR A 55 -2.81 7.49 -8.98
N ALA A 56 -3.38 7.35 -7.78
CA ALA A 56 -2.90 8.04 -6.58
C ALA A 56 -1.43 7.71 -6.27
N HIS A 57 -1.03 6.45 -6.35
CA HIS A 57 0.37 6.03 -6.20
C HIS A 57 1.28 6.70 -7.24
N THR A 58 0.86 6.73 -8.50
CA THR A 58 1.64 7.32 -9.59
C THR A 58 1.83 8.82 -9.43
N LEU A 59 0.82 9.52 -8.91
CA LEU A 59 0.90 10.93 -8.56
C LEU A 59 1.83 11.15 -7.36
N PHE A 60 1.59 10.47 -6.25
CA PHE A 60 2.28 10.75 -4.99
C PHE A 60 3.71 10.22 -4.95
N LYS A 61 4.08 9.21 -5.75
CA LYS A 61 5.48 8.72 -5.80
C LYS A 61 6.48 9.82 -6.16
N ARG A 62 6.04 10.89 -6.84
CA ARG A 62 6.89 12.05 -7.17
C ARG A 62 7.49 12.72 -5.93
N TYR A 63 6.75 12.72 -4.81
CA TYR A 63 7.21 13.31 -3.57
C TYR A 63 8.49 12.66 -3.05
N ARG A 64 8.79 11.42 -3.45
CA ARG A 64 10.04 10.73 -3.08
C ARG A 64 11.29 11.29 -3.78
N HIS A 65 11.09 12.04 -4.86
CA HIS A 65 12.18 12.52 -5.73
C HIS A 65 12.19 14.04 -5.89
N GLU A 66 11.12 14.74 -5.50
CA GLU A 66 11.09 16.20 -5.50
C GLU A 66 11.89 16.78 -4.32
N CYS A 67 12.53 17.92 -4.56
CA CYS A 67 13.26 18.63 -3.51
C CYS A 67 12.28 19.24 -2.51
N ALA A 68 12.55 19.04 -1.22
CA ALA A 68 11.78 19.63 -0.14
C ALA A 68 11.76 21.16 -0.27
N GLY A 69 10.57 21.75 -0.12
CA GLY A 69 10.38 23.20 -0.23
C GLY A 69 8.96 23.61 0.19
N PRO A 70 8.73 24.92 0.43
CA PRO A 70 7.46 25.42 0.94
C PRO A 70 6.25 25.03 0.07
N ASP A 71 6.40 25.06 -1.25
CA ASP A 71 5.33 24.69 -2.18
C ASP A 71 4.99 23.20 -2.12
N LEU A 72 6.01 22.33 -2.06
CA LEU A 72 5.82 20.89 -1.92
C LEU A 72 5.10 20.57 -0.60
N TYR A 73 5.53 21.17 0.51
CA TYR A 73 4.89 20.95 1.81
C TYR A 73 3.44 21.47 1.85
N ARG A 74 3.17 22.64 1.25
CA ARG A 74 1.81 23.19 1.12
C ARG A 74 0.91 22.24 0.34
N GLU A 75 1.41 21.70 -0.76
CA GLU A 75 0.68 20.74 -1.58
C GLU A 75 0.43 19.42 -0.82
N MET A 76 1.48 18.82 -0.24
CA MET A 76 1.37 17.58 0.53
C MET A 76 0.38 17.73 1.68
N LYS A 77 0.40 18.86 2.41
CA LYS A 77 -0.56 19.13 3.49
C LYS A 77 -2.01 19.14 2.98
N LEU A 78 -2.26 19.74 1.81
CA LEU A 78 -3.59 19.73 1.18
C LEU A 78 -4.01 18.30 0.81
N VAL A 79 -3.12 17.54 0.18
CA VAL A 79 -3.39 16.15 -0.21
C VAL A 79 -3.66 15.29 1.01
N ILE A 80 -2.83 15.35 2.04
CA ILE A 80 -2.97 14.55 3.27
C ILE A 80 -4.25 14.91 4.00
N GLY A 81 -4.60 16.20 4.10
CA GLY A 81 -5.82 16.65 4.76
C GLY A 81 -7.11 16.13 4.10
N GLN A 82 -7.06 15.78 2.82
CA GLN A 82 -8.23 15.25 2.09
C GLN A 82 -8.18 13.73 1.89
N PHE A 83 -6.97 13.16 1.76
CA PHE A 83 -6.79 11.76 1.37
C PHE A 83 -6.41 10.84 2.55
N GLY A 84 -5.83 11.37 3.63
CA GLY A 84 -5.31 10.59 4.76
C GLY A 84 -6.37 9.74 5.45
N ALA A 85 -7.49 10.34 5.87
CA ALA A 85 -8.58 9.63 6.52
C ALA A 85 -9.27 8.60 5.58
N PRO A 86 -9.67 8.96 4.34
CA PRO A 86 -10.22 7.99 3.40
C PRO A 86 -9.30 6.82 3.09
N LEU A 87 -7.99 7.06 2.96
CA LEU A 87 -7.00 6.01 2.74
C LEU A 87 -6.92 5.05 3.94
N THR A 88 -6.97 5.60 5.16
CA THR A 88 -6.90 4.82 6.40
C THR A 88 -8.14 3.94 6.56
N GLU A 89 -9.34 4.47 6.29
CA GLU A 89 -10.57 3.67 6.28
C GLU A 89 -10.54 2.57 5.23
N LEU A 90 -10.08 2.89 4.01
CA LEU A 90 -9.92 1.90 2.96
C LEU A 90 -8.95 0.78 3.39
N ALA A 91 -7.81 1.14 3.99
CA ALA A 91 -6.82 0.18 4.47
C ALA A 91 -7.44 -0.82 5.46
N LYS A 92 -8.20 -0.32 6.45
CA LYS A 92 -8.93 -1.14 7.43
C LYS A 92 -9.94 -2.07 6.74
N ASN A 93 -10.72 -1.55 5.79
CA ASN A 93 -11.71 -2.33 5.05
C ASN A 93 -11.06 -3.43 4.19
N LEU A 94 -9.97 -3.12 3.48
CA LEU A 94 -9.23 -4.10 2.69
C LEU A 94 -8.62 -5.19 3.57
N LEU A 95 -8.06 -4.83 4.72
CA LEU A 95 -7.52 -5.82 5.68
C LEU A 95 -8.62 -6.74 6.21
N ALA A 96 -9.81 -6.21 6.49
CA ALA A 96 -10.95 -7.01 6.94
C ALA A 96 -11.44 -8.02 5.87
N LEU A 97 -11.21 -7.76 4.58
CA LEU A 97 -11.48 -8.70 3.49
C LEU A 97 -10.43 -9.82 3.38
N VAL A 98 -9.26 -9.67 4.01
CA VAL A 98 -8.18 -10.67 4.00
C VAL A 98 -8.17 -11.52 5.28
N ILE A 99 -8.34 -10.91 6.45
CA ILE A 99 -8.22 -11.61 7.75
C ILE A 99 -9.44 -11.44 8.68
N GLY A 100 -10.46 -10.69 8.25
CA GLY A 100 -11.65 -10.41 9.06
C GLY A 100 -12.78 -11.41 8.85
N ALA A 101 -13.92 -11.14 9.49
CA ALA A 101 -15.12 -11.98 9.39
C ALA A 101 -15.71 -12.05 7.96
N ASN A 102 -15.40 -11.07 7.11
CA ASN A 102 -15.87 -10.99 5.72
C ASN A 102 -14.77 -11.41 4.73
N GLN A 103 -13.95 -12.39 5.10
CA GLN A 103 -12.84 -12.86 4.27
C GLN A 103 -13.32 -13.28 2.88
N ILE A 104 -12.62 -12.82 1.85
CA ILE A 104 -12.86 -13.24 0.47
C ILE A 104 -12.25 -14.62 0.25
N SER A 105 -13.07 -15.57 -0.21
CA SER A 105 -12.62 -16.91 -0.60
C SER A 105 -12.23 -17.05 -2.07
N ASP A 106 -12.60 -16.07 -2.89
CA ASP A 106 -12.29 -16.05 -4.33
C ASP A 106 -10.84 -15.58 -4.57
N ALA A 107 -10.02 -16.43 -5.18
CA ALA A 107 -8.58 -16.19 -5.36
C ALA A 107 -8.29 -14.96 -6.25
N SER A 108 -9.09 -14.74 -7.29
CA SER A 108 -8.93 -13.60 -8.20
C SER A 108 -9.19 -12.29 -7.47
N ARG A 109 -10.31 -12.19 -6.75
CA ARG A 109 -10.65 -11.03 -5.93
C ARG A 109 -9.66 -10.81 -4.80
N LEU A 110 -9.18 -11.87 -4.16
CA LEU A 110 -8.16 -11.77 -3.12
C LEU A 110 -6.85 -11.21 -3.69
N THR A 111 -6.46 -11.63 -4.89
CA THR A 111 -5.30 -11.09 -5.61
C THR A 111 -5.46 -9.59 -5.86
N THR A 112 -6.63 -9.13 -6.30
CA THR A 112 -6.91 -7.69 -6.45
C THR A 112 -6.84 -6.94 -5.11
N VAL A 113 -7.34 -7.53 -4.02
CA VAL A 113 -7.24 -6.91 -2.68
C VAL A 113 -5.77 -6.79 -2.23
N LEU A 114 -4.95 -7.81 -2.47
CA LEU A 114 -3.51 -7.76 -2.18
C LEU A 114 -2.80 -6.68 -3.00
N GLN A 115 -3.14 -6.53 -4.29
CA GLN A 115 -2.63 -5.44 -5.12
C GLN A 115 -3.02 -4.06 -4.56
N CYS A 116 -4.26 -3.89 -4.12
CA CYS A 116 -4.71 -2.67 -3.45
C CYS A 116 -3.92 -2.41 -2.16
N LEU A 117 -3.73 -3.42 -1.29
CA LEU A 117 -2.96 -3.30 -0.05
C LEU A 117 -1.51 -2.89 -0.31
N LEU A 118 -0.87 -3.46 -1.35
CA LEU A 118 0.47 -3.06 -1.78
C LEU A 118 0.51 -1.58 -2.18
N LEU A 119 -0.46 -1.11 -2.97
CA LEU A 119 -0.56 0.29 -3.37
C LEU A 119 -0.80 1.21 -2.17
N VAL A 120 -1.64 0.81 -1.21
CA VAL A 120 -1.84 1.55 0.05
C VAL A 120 -0.51 1.71 0.80
N CYS A 121 0.26 0.63 0.97
CA CYS A 121 1.57 0.69 1.64
C CYS A 121 2.56 1.60 0.90
N LYS A 122 2.56 1.59 -0.43
CA LYS A 122 3.38 2.49 -1.26
C LYS A 122 2.95 3.95 -1.15
N ILE A 123 1.64 4.21 -1.15
CA ILE A 123 1.11 5.56 -0.98
C ILE A 123 1.49 6.09 0.40
N PHE A 124 1.35 5.27 1.46
CA PHE A 124 1.78 5.62 2.80
C PHE A 124 3.23 6.11 2.83
N LEU A 125 4.17 5.36 2.23
CA LEU A 125 5.57 5.80 2.14
C LEU A 125 5.69 7.16 1.46
N SER A 126 5.01 7.34 0.32
CA SER A 126 5.07 8.59 -0.46
C SER A 126 4.53 9.79 0.30
N LEU A 127 3.53 9.61 1.15
CA LEU A 127 2.94 10.69 1.95
C LEU A 127 3.76 11.03 3.19
N ASN A 128 4.63 10.12 3.65
CA ASN A 128 5.46 10.28 4.85
C ASN A 128 6.96 10.45 4.54
N CYS A 129 7.37 10.50 3.27
CA CYS A 129 8.80 10.46 2.91
C CYS A 129 9.53 11.79 3.16
N GLN A 130 8.82 12.92 3.14
CA GLN A 130 9.40 14.26 3.28
C GLN A 130 9.39 14.76 4.72
N ASP A 131 8.33 14.46 5.46
CA ASP A 131 8.14 14.78 6.88
C ASP A 131 7.10 13.81 7.48
N LEU A 132 6.96 13.81 8.81
CA LEU A 132 5.88 13.10 9.52
C LEU A 132 4.65 14.01 9.60
N PRO A 133 3.59 13.74 8.82
CA PRO A 133 2.39 14.57 8.88
C PRO A 133 1.60 14.30 10.16
N GLU A 134 1.08 15.35 10.78
CA GLU A 134 0.26 15.31 12.01
C GLU A 134 -0.82 14.21 11.99
N PHE A 135 -1.53 14.06 10.86
CA PHE A 135 -2.52 13.00 10.70
C PHE A 135 -1.94 11.59 10.89
N PHE A 136 -0.76 11.30 10.34
CA PHE A 136 -0.14 9.98 10.47
C PHE A 136 0.54 9.78 11.83
N GLU A 137 0.99 10.86 12.47
CA GLU A 137 1.47 10.85 13.86
C GLU A 137 0.33 10.48 14.81
N ASP A 138 -0.81 11.18 14.72
CA ASP A 138 -2.00 10.93 15.54
C ASP A 138 -2.57 9.53 15.37
N ASN A 139 -2.45 8.98 14.15
CA ASN A 139 -2.96 7.66 13.78
C ASN A 139 -1.85 6.60 13.70
N MET A 140 -0.67 6.85 14.29
CA MET A 140 0.50 5.97 14.15
C MET A 140 0.19 4.57 14.67
N GLN A 141 -0.48 4.45 15.82
CA GLN A 141 -0.86 3.15 16.39
C GLN A 141 -1.69 2.30 15.41
N ASP A 142 -2.66 2.90 14.73
CA ASP A 142 -3.52 2.21 13.77
C ASP A 142 -2.69 1.70 12.58
N TRP A 143 -1.82 2.54 12.03
CA TRP A 143 -0.97 2.18 10.89
C TRP A 143 0.08 1.13 11.25
N MET A 144 0.72 1.23 12.41
CA MET A 144 1.69 0.23 12.87
C MET A 144 1.01 -1.11 13.13
N THR A 145 -0.19 -1.12 13.73
CA THR A 145 -0.98 -2.35 13.92
C THR A 145 -1.39 -2.97 12.58
N PHE A 146 -1.80 -2.14 11.61
CA PHE A 146 -2.11 -2.56 10.25
C PHE A 146 -0.90 -3.22 9.56
N PHE A 147 0.28 -2.60 9.63
CA PHE A 147 1.50 -3.15 9.04
C PHE A 147 1.94 -4.47 9.70
N ARG A 148 1.89 -4.56 11.03
CA ARG A 148 2.21 -5.81 11.73
C ARG A 148 1.25 -6.94 11.35
N SER A 149 -0.04 -6.64 11.21
CA SER A 149 -1.04 -7.60 10.74
C SER A 149 -0.72 -8.12 9.34
N LEU A 150 -0.22 -7.26 8.44
CA LEU A 150 0.21 -7.64 7.10
C LEU A 150 1.52 -8.44 7.10
N LEU A 151 2.48 -8.15 7.98
CA LEU A 151 3.72 -8.93 8.12
C LEU A 151 3.46 -10.38 8.53
N GLN A 152 2.44 -10.58 9.36
CA GLN A 152 2.02 -11.89 9.86
C GLN A 152 1.19 -12.69 8.85
N LEU A 153 0.83 -12.10 7.69
CA LEU A 153 0.17 -12.85 6.62
C LEU A 153 1.06 -13.96 6.08
N ASN A 154 0.50 -15.16 5.97
CA ASN A 154 1.15 -16.28 5.30
C ASN A 154 0.34 -16.69 4.08
N ALA A 155 0.99 -16.75 2.91
CA ALA A 155 0.34 -17.14 1.66
C ALA A 155 -0.36 -18.51 1.77
N SER A 156 0.22 -19.43 2.53
CA SER A 156 -0.35 -20.75 2.82
C SER A 156 -1.67 -20.70 3.59
N THR A 157 -1.88 -19.67 4.43
CA THR A 157 -3.11 -19.51 5.25
C THR A 157 -4.27 -18.88 4.47
N LEU A 158 -3.99 -18.34 3.29
CA LEU A 158 -5.00 -17.69 2.44
C LEU A 158 -5.70 -18.69 1.49
N ASN A 159 -5.51 -20.00 1.67
CA ASN A 159 -6.06 -21.07 0.83
C ASN A 159 -5.77 -20.91 -0.67
N LEU A 160 -4.69 -20.20 -1.00
CA LEU A 160 -4.24 -19.99 -2.39
C LEU A 160 -3.54 -21.23 -2.97
N THR A 161 -3.28 -22.26 -2.15
CA THR A 161 -2.42 -23.42 -2.41
C THR A 161 -2.93 -24.44 -3.46
N ASN A 162 -3.94 -24.11 -4.25
CA ASN A 162 -4.44 -25.01 -5.30
C ASN A 162 -3.65 -24.86 -6.60
N GLY A 163 -2.34 -25.12 -6.57
CA GLY A 163 -1.52 -25.58 -7.71
C GLY A 163 -1.57 -24.85 -9.08
N THR A 164 -2.17 -23.66 -9.20
CA THR A 164 -2.26 -22.89 -10.46
C THR A 164 -1.30 -21.71 -10.49
N ASP A 165 -0.97 -21.21 -11.69
CA ASP A 165 -0.07 -20.04 -11.89
C ASP A 165 -0.50 -18.78 -11.12
N GLU A 166 -1.79 -18.64 -10.79
CA GLU A 166 -2.31 -17.54 -9.97
C GLU A 166 -1.81 -17.57 -8.52
N ASN A 167 -1.50 -18.76 -7.97
CA ASN A 167 -0.96 -18.92 -6.62
C ASN A 167 0.46 -18.35 -6.48
N ASN A 168 1.27 -18.46 -7.54
CA ASN A 168 2.61 -17.86 -7.57
C ASN A 168 2.49 -16.33 -7.51
N ASN A 169 1.58 -15.74 -8.27
CA ASN A 169 1.36 -14.29 -8.26
C ASN A 169 0.93 -13.76 -6.89
N ALA A 170 0.02 -14.43 -6.20
CA ALA A 170 -0.45 -13.99 -4.89
C ALA A 170 0.62 -14.15 -3.79
N THR A 171 1.44 -15.20 -3.85
CA THR A 171 2.59 -15.38 -2.95
C THR A 171 3.61 -14.26 -3.14
N VAL A 172 3.97 -13.97 -4.40
CA VAL A 172 4.86 -12.85 -4.75
C VAL A 172 4.30 -11.52 -4.28
N LEU A 173 2.98 -11.30 -4.38
CA LEU A 173 2.35 -10.07 -3.86
C LEU A 173 2.46 -9.95 -2.35
N VAL A 174 2.28 -11.04 -1.58
CA VAL A 174 2.47 -11.03 -0.13
C VAL A 174 3.91 -10.67 0.23
N GLU A 175 4.90 -11.24 -0.47
CA GLU A 175 6.31 -10.90 -0.28
C GLU A 175 6.60 -9.42 -0.62
N GLN A 176 6.02 -8.90 -1.70
CA GLN A 176 6.13 -7.49 -2.05
C GLN A 176 5.51 -6.56 -1.01
N ILE A 177 4.37 -6.93 -0.43
CA ILE A 177 3.74 -6.17 0.66
C ILE A 177 4.67 -6.14 1.87
N LYS A 178 5.21 -7.30 2.27
CA LYS A 178 6.15 -7.42 3.39
C LYS A 178 7.40 -6.58 3.18
N SER A 179 7.99 -6.64 1.99
CA SER A 179 9.13 -5.81 1.59
C SER A 179 8.81 -4.31 1.70
N GLN A 180 7.66 -3.89 1.17
CA GLN A 180 7.22 -2.49 1.27
C GLN A 180 6.98 -2.02 2.71
N ILE A 181 6.52 -2.92 3.60
CA ILE A 181 6.37 -2.61 5.02
C ILE A 181 7.73 -2.43 5.69
N CYS A 182 8.73 -3.24 5.34
CA CYS A 182 10.10 -3.06 5.81
C CYS A 182 10.66 -1.70 5.38
N ASP A 183 10.40 -1.24 4.15
CA ASP A 183 10.77 0.11 3.71
C ASP A 183 10.08 1.20 4.55
N ASN A 184 8.78 1.03 4.83
CA ASN A 184 8.02 1.98 5.64
C ASN A 184 8.55 2.04 7.09
N ALA A 185 8.81 0.89 7.70
CA ALA A 185 9.38 0.80 9.04
C ALA A 185 10.81 1.38 9.07
N SER A 186 11.61 1.16 8.03
CA SER A 186 12.95 1.72 7.92
C SER A 186 12.94 3.25 7.80
N LEU A 187 11.98 3.81 7.03
CA LEU A 187 11.77 5.26 6.97
C LEU A 187 11.47 5.82 8.37
N TYR A 188 10.52 5.20 9.09
CA TYR A 188 10.14 5.66 10.43
C TYR A 188 11.26 5.51 11.44
N ALA A 189 11.98 4.38 11.44
CA ALA A 189 13.12 4.16 12.33
C ALA A 189 14.28 5.13 12.07
N SER A 190 14.45 5.61 10.85
CA SER A 190 15.56 6.51 10.49
C SER A 190 15.25 7.99 10.59
N LYS A 191 14.00 8.41 10.31
CA LYS A 191 13.61 9.83 10.31
C LYS A 191 12.76 10.24 11.51
N TYR A 192 11.97 9.33 12.07
CA TYR A 192 10.94 9.59 13.07
C TYR A 192 11.14 8.66 14.29
N GLU A 193 12.40 8.45 14.68
CA GLU A 193 12.78 7.53 15.76
C GLU A 193 12.03 7.80 17.06
N PRO A 194 11.91 9.04 17.56
CA PRO A 194 11.27 9.31 18.85
C PRO A 194 9.83 8.81 18.92
N GLU A 195 9.07 9.02 17.84
CA GLU A 195 7.67 8.63 17.73
C GLU A 195 7.55 7.12 17.47
N PHE A 196 8.46 6.55 16.66
CA PHE A 196 8.44 5.14 16.28
C PHE A 196 9.01 4.18 17.34
N ALA A 197 9.80 4.67 18.30
CA ALA A 197 10.57 3.86 19.25
C ALA A 197 9.74 2.80 19.99
N SER A 198 8.50 3.12 20.35
CA SER A 198 7.61 2.20 21.06
C SER A 198 7.15 1.00 20.21
N TYR A 199 7.12 1.13 18.89
CA TYR A 199 6.68 0.10 17.95
C TYR A 199 7.82 -0.77 17.43
N LEU A 200 9.04 -0.22 17.38
CA LEU A 200 10.23 -0.87 16.81
C LEU A 200 10.46 -2.31 17.32
N PRO A 201 10.37 -2.63 18.62
CA PRO A 201 10.58 -4.00 19.10
C PRO A 201 9.61 -5.01 18.47
N GLY A 202 8.34 -4.63 18.28
CA GLY A 202 7.33 -5.49 17.66
C GLY A 202 7.64 -5.78 16.19
N PHE A 203 8.11 -4.78 15.46
CA PHE A 203 8.54 -4.96 14.06
C PHE A 203 9.78 -5.86 13.95
N VAL A 204 10.76 -5.70 14.85
CA VAL A 204 11.96 -6.56 14.85
C VAL A 204 11.57 -8.02 15.06
N THR A 205 10.67 -8.32 15.99
CA THR A 205 10.15 -9.67 16.21
C THR A 205 9.44 -10.21 14.97
N ASP A 206 8.48 -9.47 14.41
CA ASP A 206 7.70 -9.94 13.25
C ASP A 206 8.60 -10.17 12.01
N VAL A 207 9.56 -9.28 11.75
CA VAL A 207 10.52 -9.43 10.63
C VAL A 207 11.44 -10.62 10.85
N TRP A 208 11.89 -10.85 12.08
CA TRP A 208 12.72 -12.01 12.42
C TRP A 208 11.97 -13.33 12.18
N GLU A 209 10.73 -13.43 12.67
CA GLU A 209 9.87 -14.60 12.47
C GLU A 209 9.58 -14.85 10.99
N MET A 210 9.32 -13.78 10.23
CA MET A 210 9.16 -13.84 8.78
C MET A 210 10.40 -14.42 8.07
N LEU A 211 11.60 -13.92 8.40
CA LEU A 211 12.86 -14.39 7.80
C LEU A 211 13.14 -15.87 8.12
N LEU A 212 12.84 -16.30 9.35
CA LEU A 212 12.95 -17.71 9.73
C LEU A 212 12.01 -18.59 8.89
N GLY A 213 10.77 -18.15 8.68
CA GLY A 213 9.81 -18.84 7.81
C GLY A 213 10.29 -18.98 6.37
N THR A 214 10.80 -17.90 5.77
CA THR A 214 11.34 -17.92 4.40
C THR A 214 12.55 -18.87 4.29
N SER A 215 13.45 -18.86 5.27
CA SER A 215 14.66 -19.70 5.25
C SER A 215 14.37 -21.20 5.28
N ALA A 216 13.27 -21.61 5.92
CA ALA A 216 12.81 -23.00 5.90
C ALA A 216 12.31 -23.39 4.51
N GLN A 217 11.51 -22.52 3.86
CA GLN A 217 10.96 -22.77 2.52
C GLN A 217 12.06 -22.93 1.46
N THR A 218 13.06 -22.04 1.43
CA THR A 218 14.19 -22.14 0.47
C THR A 218 15.00 -23.44 0.63
N LYS A 219 15.13 -23.95 1.86
CA LYS A 219 15.76 -25.25 2.11
C LYS A 219 14.95 -26.41 1.52
N TYR A 220 13.63 -26.35 1.55
CA TYR A 220 12.77 -27.37 0.95
C TYR A 220 12.74 -27.27 -0.58
N ASP A 221 12.72 -26.06 -1.15
CA ASP A 221 12.77 -25.85 -2.60
C ASP A 221 14.05 -26.41 -3.23
N LEU A 222 15.21 -26.26 -2.56
CA LEU A 222 16.48 -26.82 -3.02
C LEU A 222 16.50 -28.36 -3.00
N VAL A 223 15.75 -29.00 -2.12
CA VAL A 223 15.66 -30.47 -2.03
C VAL A 223 14.69 -31.02 -3.09
N SER A 224 13.61 -30.29 -3.40
CA SER A 224 12.65 -30.67 -4.44
C SER A 224 13.21 -30.61 -5.87
N ILE A 225 14.32 -29.91 -6.10
CA ILE A 225 15.00 -29.84 -7.40
C ILE A 225 15.93 -31.07 -7.65
N ILE A 226 16.17 -31.91 -6.64
CA ILE A 226 17.13 -33.04 -6.70
C ILE A 226 16.45 -34.42 -6.88
N ILE A 227 15.14 -34.48 -7.11
CA ILE A 227 14.39 -35.74 -7.36
C ILE A 227 13.81 -35.73 -8.77
#